data_AF-A0A095SQL6-F1
#
_entry.id   AF-A0A095SQL6-F1
#
_cell.length_a   1.000
_cell.length_b   1.000
_cell.length_c   1.000
_cell.angle_alpha   90.00
_cell.angle_beta   90.00
_cell.angle_gamma   90.00
#
_symmetry.space_group_name_H-M   'P 1'
#
loop_
_entity.id
_entity.type
_entity.pdbx_description
1 polymer ?
#
loop_
_entity_poly.entity_id
_entity_poly.type
_entity_poly.pdbx_seq_one_letter_code
_entity_poly.pdbx_strand_id
1 'polypeptide(L)'
;MSKIIRNCFISYHHKNDQNYLDELRLLKEGMKVADYSLKDDVGYLSNETIYKKIRDKMRSCSVTIVLIGSETGNRKWIDSEIWASLRGYKHPTTSLKSFKPNGLLCVFLPGQNHSIPPRLQDNIDSGYAVSMRWSNVQRDFESKVNYAIWKRDNSFDSIVNSRVRMKRNILKR
;
A
#
# COMPACT_ATOMS: atom_id res chain seq x y z
N MET A 1 -28.55 3.67 -0.17
CA MET A 1 -27.49 2.85 0.46
C MET A 1 -26.44 3.80 1.03
N SER A 2 -26.09 3.67 2.31
CA SER A 2 -25.00 4.45 2.91
C SER A 2 -23.66 4.03 2.30
N LYS A 3 -22.85 5.00 1.86
CA LYS A 3 -21.53 4.73 1.28
C LYS A 3 -20.60 4.20 2.37
N ILE A 4 -20.13 2.95 2.25
CA ILE A 4 -19.22 2.36 3.23
C ILE A 4 -17.85 3.02 3.05
N ILE A 5 -17.46 3.85 4.02
CA ILE A 5 -16.15 4.50 4.03
C ILE A 5 -15.07 3.45 4.35
N ARG A 6 -14.14 3.23 3.42
CA ARG A 6 -12.97 2.35 3.64
C ARG A 6 -11.72 3.19 3.91
N ASN A 7 -10.97 2.82 4.94
CA ASN A 7 -9.65 3.39 5.22
C ASN A 7 -8.60 2.63 4.41
N CYS A 8 -7.97 3.32 3.46
CA CYS A 8 -6.93 2.78 2.60
C CYS A 8 -5.64 3.57 2.80
N PHE A 9 -4.52 2.87 2.99
CA PHE A 9 -3.19 3.48 2.98
C PHE A 9 -2.65 3.52 1.55
N ILE A 10 -2.09 4.64 1.11
CA ILE A 10 -1.50 4.75 -0.23
C ILE A 10 0.03 4.90 -0.18
N SER A 11 0.71 3.98 -0.87
CA SER A 11 2.15 3.96 -1.08
C SER A 11 2.45 4.29 -2.55
N TYR A 12 3.30 5.28 -2.80
CA TYR A 12 3.62 5.76 -4.15
C TYR A 12 4.96 6.51 -4.19
N HIS A 13 5.46 6.81 -5.39
CA HIS A 13 6.66 7.63 -5.54
C HIS A 13 6.30 9.13 -5.52
N HIS A 14 6.42 9.78 -4.36
CA HIS A 14 6.01 11.18 -4.16
C HIS A 14 6.45 12.16 -5.24
N LYS A 15 7.73 12.14 -5.64
CA LYS A 15 8.25 13.10 -6.63
C LYS A 15 7.67 12.90 -8.05
N ASN A 16 7.21 11.69 -8.39
CA ASN A 16 6.85 11.33 -9.76
C ASN A 16 5.35 11.14 -9.94
N ASP A 17 4.65 10.70 -8.88
CA ASP A 17 3.28 10.18 -9.00
C ASP A 17 2.26 10.97 -8.14
N GLN A 18 2.65 12.14 -7.60
CA GLN A 18 1.78 12.98 -6.76
C GLN A 18 0.46 13.36 -7.44
N ASN A 19 0.52 13.70 -8.72
CA ASN A 19 -0.65 14.05 -9.54
C ASN A 19 -1.71 12.94 -9.55
N TYR A 20 -1.30 11.68 -9.60
CA TYR A 20 -2.22 10.54 -9.57
C TYR A 20 -2.89 10.40 -8.20
N LEU A 21 -2.16 10.64 -7.11
CA LEU A 21 -2.79 10.65 -5.79
C LEU A 21 -3.86 11.75 -5.70
N ASP A 22 -3.57 12.93 -6.20
CA ASP A 22 -4.50 14.07 -6.15
C ASP A 22 -5.74 13.80 -7.01
N GLU A 23 -5.57 13.22 -8.20
CA GLU A 23 -6.68 12.76 -9.05
C GLU A 23 -7.51 11.67 -8.34
N LEU A 24 -6.87 10.69 -7.68
CA LEU A 24 -7.58 9.64 -6.94
C LEU A 24 -8.47 10.22 -5.83
N ARG A 25 -7.98 11.24 -5.12
CA ARG A 25 -8.73 11.92 -4.05
C ARG A 25 -9.98 12.59 -4.59
N LEU A 26 -9.87 13.28 -5.73
CA LEU A 26 -11.01 13.90 -6.41
C LEU A 26 -12.02 12.85 -6.91
N LEU A 27 -11.54 11.76 -7.52
CA LEU A 27 -12.41 10.70 -8.03
C LEU A 27 -13.16 9.94 -6.93
N LYS A 28 -12.66 9.98 -5.69
CA LYS A 28 -13.12 9.13 -4.58
C LYS A 28 -13.41 9.93 -3.31
N GLU A 29 -14.00 11.11 -3.43
CA GLU A 29 -14.41 11.99 -2.30
C GLU A 29 -15.24 11.28 -1.19
N GLY A 30 -15.87 10.14 -1.50
CA GLY A 30 -16.58 9.33 -0.49
C GLY A 30 -15.79 8.17 0.14
N MET A 31 -14.47 8.10 -0.06
CA MET A 31 -13.56 7.14 0.59
C MET A 31 -12.48 7.88 1.38
N LYS A 32 -12.15 7.40 2.58
CA LYS A 32 -11.04 7.95 3.37
C LYS A 32 -9.72 7.38 2.86
N VAL A 33 -9.14 8.09 1.90
CA VAL A 33 -7.76 7.87 1.45
C VAL A 33 -6.81 8.45 2.50
N ALA A 34 -6.17 7.56 3.25
CA ALA A 34 -5.13 7.91 4.20
C ALA A 34 -3.79 7.97 3.44
N ASP A 35 -3.41 9.18 3.04
CA ASP A 35 -2.06 9.47 2.56
C ASP A 35 -1.19 9.93 3.73
N TYR A 36 -0.22 9.10 4.08
CA TYR A 36 0.76 9.41 5.12
C TYR A 36 2.14 8.90 4.75
N SER A 37 2.35 8.54 3.48
CA SER A 37 3.66 8.11 3.00
C SER A 37 4.64 9.27 3.17
N LEU A 38 5.87 8.91 3.56
CA LEU A 38 6.88 9.85 4.01
C LEU A 38 7.19 10.86 2.91
N LYS A 39 6.75 12.11 3.10
CA LYS A 39 7.42 13.26 2.49
C LYS A 39 8.89 13.15 2.88
N ASP A 40 9.80 13.21 1.92
CA ASP A 40 11.24 13.26 2.18
C ASP A 40 11.63 14.46 3.11
N ASP A 41 10.68 15.35 3.44
CA ASP A 41 10.80 16.60 4.22
C ASP A 41 10.33 16.58 5.69
N VAL A 42 10.28 15.43 6.39
CA VAL A 42 10.00 15.45 7.85
C VAL A 42 11.32 15.69 8.64
N GLY A 43 12.00 16.80 8.34
CA GLY A 43 13.39 17.07 8.71
C GLY A 43 13.72 17.23 10.20
N TYR A 44 12.73 17.11 11.11
CA TYR A 44 12.88 17.35 12.55
C TYR A 44 12.59 16.12 13.43
N LEU A 45 12.09 15.02 12.86
CA LEU A 45 11.85 13.77 13.61
C LEU A 45 12.82 12.69 13.15
N SER A 46 13.25 11.81 14.06
CA SER A 46 14.04 10.64 13.67
C SER A 46 13.23 9.75 12.72
N ASN A 47 13.90 9.18 11.72
CA ASN A 47 13.31 8.24 10.76
C ASN A 47 12.49 7.14 11.44
N GLU A 48 12.93 6.68 12.62
CA GLU A 48 12.25 5.66 13.41
C GLU A 48 10.92 6.14 13.99
N THR A 49 10.88 7.37 14.52
CA THR A 49 9.65 7.95 15.09
C THR A 49 8.59 8.13 14.03
N ILE A 50 8.98 8.58 12.85
CA ILE A 50 8.04 8.79 11.75
C ILE A 50 7.53 7.44 11.23
N TYR A 51 8.43 6.47 11.07
CA TYR A 51 8.08 5.12 10.67
C TYR A 51 7.12 4.44 11.66
N LYS A 52 7.29 4.65 12.97
CA LYS A 52 6.36 4.18 14.00
C LYS A 52 4.96 4.78 13.82
N LYS A 53 4.87 6.10 13.65
CA LYS A 53 3.59 6.79 13.43
C LYS A 53 2.86 6.28 12.19
N ILE A 54 3.59 6.08 11.09
CA ILE A 54 3.03 5.57 9.83
C ILE A 54 2.53 4.16 10.02
N ARG A 55 3.32 3.28 10.65
CA ARG A 55 2.89 1.91 10.95
C ARG A 55 1.63 1.87 11.81
N ASP A 56 1.52 2.71 12.84
CA ASP A 56 0.34 2.75 13.69
C ASP A 56 -0.92 3.18 12.91
N LYS A 57 -0.78 4.09 11.94
CA LYS A 57 -1.87 4.44 11.03
C LYS A 57 -2.17 3.36 10.01
N MET A 58 -1.16 2.68 9.47
CA MET A 58 -1.36 1.57 8.54
C MET A 58 -2.17 0.44 9.15
N ARG A 59 -2.03 0.21 10.48
CA ARG A 59 -2.82 -0.77 11.24
C ARG A 59 -4.32 -0.43 11.31
N SER A 60 -4.70 0.83 11.15
CA SER A 60 -6.13 1.23 11.08
C SER A 60 -6.69 1.21 9.66
N CYS A 61 -5.85 0.88 8.67
CA CYS A 61 -6.26 0.69 7.28
C CYS A 61 -6.60 -0.77 6.99
N SER A 62 -7.49 -0.98 6.03
CA SER A 62 -7.92 -2.32 5.61
C SER A 62 -7.16 -2.81 4.36
N VAL A 63 -6.69 -1.86 3.55
CA VAL A 63 -5.97 -2.08 2.30
C VAL A 63 -4.79 -1.14 2.23
N THR A 64 -3.68 -1.65 1.71
CA THR A 64 -2.58 -0.84 1.20
C THR A 64 -2.63 -0.86 -0.32
N ILE A 65 -2.77 0.33 -0.89
CA ILE A 65 -2.80 0.58 -2.32
C ILE A 65 -1.41 1.04 -2.72
N VAL A 66 -0.82 0.39 -3.71
CA VAL A 66 0.48 0.79 -4.27
C VAL A 66 0.24 1.35 -5.66
N LEU A 67 0.57 2.64 -5.85
CA LEU A 67 0.62 3.25 -7.18
C LEU A 67 1.97 2.89 -7.82
N ILE A 68 1.91 2.20 -8.96
CA ILE A 68 3.09 1.64 -9.61
C ILE A 68 3.38 2.47 -10.86
N GLY A 69 4.41 3.29 -10.79
CA GLY A 69 5.01 4.04 -11.89
C GLY A 69 6.38 3.46 -12.29
N SER A 70 7.17 4.26 -13.01
CA SER A 70 8.46 3.85 -13.57
C SER A 70 9.61 3.75 -12.57
N GLU A 71 9.46 4.33 -11.37
CA GLU A 71 10.49 4.40 -10.32
C GLU A 71 10.05 3.81 -8.97
N THR A 72 8.83 3.29 -8.86
CA THR A 72 8.24 2.79 -7.60
C THR A 72 9.10 1.71 -6.94
N GLY A 73 9.56 0.71 -7.70
CA GLY A 73 10.38 -0.39 -7.21
C GLY A 73 11.78 0.02 -6.71
N ASN A 74 12.22 1.24 -7.01
CA ASN A 74 13.53 1.74 -6.62
C ASN A 74 13.54 2.40 -5.24
N ARG A 75 12.39 2.51 -4.57
CA ARG A 75 12.23 3.23 -3.30
C ARG A 75 12.19 2.29 -2.10
N LYS A 76 13.18 2.43 -1.21
CA LYS A 76 13.27 1.62 0.03
C LYS A 76 12.06 1.79 0.96
N TRP A 77 11.48 2.98 0.94
CA TRP A 77 10.33 3.31 1.79
C TRP A 77 9.09 2.55 1.35
N ILE A 78 8.89 2.38 0.03
CA ILE A 78 7.77 1.61 -0.52
C ILE A 78 7.90 0.13 -0.12
N ASP A 79 9.09 -0.47 -0.22
CA ASP A 79 9.32 -1.82 0.31
C ASP A 79 9.04 -1.91 1.82
N SER A 80 9.45 -0.90 2.59
CA SER A 80 9.24 -0.85 4.04
C SER A 80 7.77 -0.70 4.45
N GLU A 81 6.99 0.01 3.63
CA GLU A 81 5.54 0.15 3.76
C GLU A 81 4.85 -1.17 3.42
N ILE A 82 5.13 -1.78 2.26
CA ILE A 82 4.56 -3.09 1.89
C ILE A 82 4.91 -4.14 2.95
N TRP A 83 6.16 -4.18 3.40
CA TRP A 83 6.59 -5.08 4.47
C TRP A 83 5.78 -4.91 5.75
N ALA A 84 5.49 -3.66 6.15
CA ALA A 84 4.70 -3.38 7.34
C ALA A 84 3.21 -3.74 7.16
N SER A 85 2.65 -3.48 5.98
CA SER A 85 1.27 -3.81 5.62
C SER A 85 0.99 -5.31 5.69
N LEU A 86 1.96 -6.14 5.30
CA LEU A 86 1.81 -7.59 5.25
C LEU A 86 1.98 -8.28 6.61
N ARG A 87 2.18 -7.52 7.70
CA ARG A 87 2.36 -8.09 9.03
C ARG A 87 1.05 -8.06 9.81
N GLY A 88 0.61 -9.24 10.23
CA GLY A 88 -0.35 -9.39 11.33
C GLY A 88 0.35 -9.50 12.68
N TYR A 89 -0.43 -9.32 13.73
CA TYR A 89 -0.07 -9.65 15.10
C TYR A 89 -1.30 -10.20 15.80
N LYS A 90 -1.16 -11.38 16.41
CA LYS A 90 -2.18 -11.97 17.27
C LYS A 90 -1.70 -11.85 18.71
N HIS A 91 -2.34 -10.97 19.48
CA HIS A 91 -2.06 -10.85 20.90
C HIS A 91 -2.52 -12.13 21.61
N PRO A 92 -1.72 -12.71 22.51
CA PRO A 92 -2.00 -14.04 23.09
C PRO A 92 -3.32 -14.10 23.86
N THR A 93 -3.72 -12.98 24.50
CA THR A 93 -4.86 -12.95 25.43
C THR A 93 -5.91 -11.88 25.13
N THR A 94 -5.71 -11.05 24.10
CA THR A 94 -6.57 -9.87 23.90
C THR A 94 -6.79 -9.61 22.42
N SER A 95 -7.93 -10.08 21.90
CA SER A 95 -8.27 -9.91 20.48
C SER A 95 -8.26 -8.45 20.03
N LEU A 96 -8.66 -7.50 20.89
CA LEU A 96 -8.63 -6.06 20.59
C LEU A 96 -7.22 -5.47 20.37
N LYS A 97 -6.17 -6.15 20.86
CA LYS A 97 -4.77 -5.76 20.64
C LYS A 97 -4.15 -6.47 19.43
N SER A 98 -4.91 -7.36 18.78
CA SER A 98 -4.50 -8.04 17.56
C SER A 98 -4.79 -7.17 16.35
N PHE A 99 -3.97 -7.26 15.31
CA PHE A 99 -4.24 -6.65 14.02
C PHE A 99 -3.92 -7.64 12.91
N LYS A 100 -4.75 -7.62 11.87
CA LYS A 100 -4.53 -8.42 10.66
C LYS A 100 -3.57 -7.68 9.72
N PRO A 101 -2.90 -8.40 8.80
CA PRO A 101 -2.29 -7.76 7.65
C PRO A 101 -3.33 -6.99 6.83
N ASN A 102 -2.89 -6.06 6.00
CA ASN A 102 -3.73 -5.33 5.05
C ASN A 102 -3.89 -6.13 3.76
N GLY A 103 -5.02 -5.95 3.08
CA GLY A 103 -5.14 -6.34 1.67
C GLY A 103 -4.15 -5.53 0.83
N LEU A 104 -3.69 -6.10 -0.29
CA LEU A 104 -2.84 -5.38 -1.25
C LEU A 104 -3.59 -5.12 -2.55
N LEU A 105 -3.56 -3.86 -3.00
CA LEU A 105 -4.06 -3.44 -4.30
C LEU A 105 -2.95 -2.74 -5.10
N CYS A 106 -2.59 -3.32 -6.23
CA CYS A 106 -1.65 -2.79 -7.20
C CYS A 106 -2.42 -1.96 -8.23
N VAL A 107 -2.06 -0.69 -8.39
CA VAL A 107 -2.61 0.18 -9.42
C VAL A 107 -1.50 0.60 -10.37
N PHE A 108 -1.51 0.03 -11.57
CA PHE A 108 -0.52 0.35 -12.61
C PHE A 108 -0.86 1.69 -13.24
N LEU A 109 0.02 2.68 -13.05
CA LEU A 109 -0.12 4.03 -13.62
C LEU A 109 0.03 4.00 -15.15
N PRO A 110 -0.49 4.99 -15.88
CA PRO A 110 -0.26 5.10 -17.32
C PRO A 110 1.24 5.12 -17.67
N GLY A 111 1.63 4.34 -18.67
CA GLY A 111 3.02 4.21 -19.11
C GLY A 111 3.35 2.78 -19.56
N GLN A 112 4.49 2.61 -20.24
CA GLN A 112 4.95 1.31 -20.73
C GLN A 112 5.92 0.60 -19.77
N ASN A 113 6.58 1.35 -18.89
CA ASN A 113 7.61 0.82 -17.98
C ASN A 113 7.16 0.97 -16.53
N HIS A 114 6.86 -0.15 -15.88
CA HIS A 114 6.55 -0.21 -14.45
C HIS A 114 7.70 -0.81 -13.67
N SER A 115 8.18 -0.09 -12.66
CA SER A 115 9.15 -0.62 -11.70
C SER A 115 8.37 -1.19 -10.51
N ILE A 116 8.16 -2.50 -10.50
CA ILE A 116 7.41 -3.20 -9.45
C ILE A 116 8.36 -3.51 -8.30
N PRO A 117 8.07 -3.10 -7.04
CA PRO A 117 8.87 -3.52 -5.89
C PRO A 117 8.94 -5.06 -5.80
N PRO A 118 10.11 -5.69 -5.60
CA PRO A 118 10.21 -7.15 -5.61
C PRO A 118 9.30 -7.87 -4.60
N ARG A 119 9.08 -7.29 -3.42
CA ARG A 119 8.12 -7.82 -2.43
C ARG A 119 6.68 -7.73 -2.91
N LEU A 120 6.34 -6.68 -3.67
CA LEU A 120 5.02 -6.58 -4.28
C LEU A 120 4.85 -7.66 -5.34
N GLN A 121 5.88 -7.87 -6.17
CA GLN A 121 5.88 -8.92 -7.19
C GLN A 121 5.62 -10.30 -6.59
N ASP A 122 6.27 -10.67 -5.48
CA ASP A 122 6.03 -11.95 -4.82
C ASP A 122 4.55 -12.15 -4.43
N ASN A 123 3.86 -11.08 -4.03
CA ASN A 123 2.44 -11.13 -3.64
C ASN A 123 1.49 -11.08 -4.85
N ILE A 124 1.94 -10.55 -5.98
CA ILE A 124 1.23 -10.70 -7.26
C ILE A 124 1.32 -12.16 -7.69
N ASP A 125 2.52 -12.74 -7.68
CA ASP A 125 2.79 -14.11 -8.13
C ASP A 125 2.09 -15.15 -7.23
N SER A 126 2.02 -14.91 -5.92
CA SER A 126 1.30 -15.78 -4.99
C SER A 126 -0.23 -15.67 -5.08
N GLY A 127 -0.74 -14.68 -5.82
CA GLY A 127 -2.17 -14.40 -5.93
C GLY A 127 -2.79 -13.69 -4.72
N TYR A 128 -1.98 -13.16 -3.79
CA TYR A 128 -2.46 -12.37 -2.66
C TYR A 128 -2.88 -10.96 -3.08
N ALA A 129 -2.05 -10.29 -3.89
CA ALA A 129 -2.28 -8.93 -4.32
C ALA A 129 -3.33 -8.86 -5.45
N VAL A 130 -4.26 -7.92 -5.33
CA VAL A 130 -5.21 -7.60 -6.39
C VAL A 130 -4.56 -6.57 -7.31
N SER A 131 -4.78 -6.67 -8.62
CA SER A 131 -4.22 -5.74 -9.60
C SER A 131 -5.31 -5.05 -10.44
N MET A 132 -5.04 -3.81 -10.82
CA MET A 132 -5.81 -3.05 -11.82
C MET A 132 -4.95 -2.01 -12.54
N ARG A 133 -5.42 -1.55 -13.71
CA ARG A 133 -4.84 -0.40 -14.43
C ARG A 133 -5.49 0.90 -13.97
N TRP A 134 -4.74 2.01 -14.03
CA TRP A 134 -5.23 3.35 -13.70
C TRP A 134 -6.47 3.75 -14.50
N SER A 135 -6.51 3.39 -15.78
CA SER A 135 -7.66 3.63 -16.68
C SER A 135 -8.99 3.11 -16.15
N ASN A 136 -8.96 2.15 -15.21
CA ASN A 136 -10.15 1.51 -14.66
C ASN A 136 -10.52 2.07 -13.28
N VAL A 137 -9.75 3.02 -12.72
CA VAL A 137 -9.97 3.55 -11.35
C VAL A 137 -11.36 4.17 -11.19
N GLN A 138 -11.84 4.89 -12.20
CA GLN A 138 -13.17 5.50 -12.12
C GLN A 138 -14.25 4.43 -11.92
N ARG A 139 -14.19 3.34 -12.69
CA ARG A 139 -15.20 2.27 -12.73
C ARG A 139 -15.03 1.21 -11.64
N ASP A 140 -13.83 0.70 -11.45
CA ASP A 140 -13.59 -0.58 -10.74
C ASP A 140 -12.93 -0.41 -9.37
N PHE A 141 -12.53 0.79 -8.98
CA PHE A 141 -11.70 0.97 -7.78
C PHE A 141 -12.36 0.45 -6.50
N GLU A 142 -13.65 0.73 -6.27
CA GLU A 142 -14.35 0.27 -5.07
C GLU A 142 -14.45 -1.26 -5.02
N SER A 143 -14.74 -1.90 -6.16
CA SER A 143 -14.83 -3.37 -6.24
C SER A 143 -13.46 -4.02 -6.03
N LYS A 144 -12.39 -3.42 -6.56
CA LYS A 144 -11.00 -3.88 -6.37
C LYS A 144 -10.51 -3.71 -4.94
N VAL A 145 -10.86 -2.61 -4.27
CA VAL A 145 -10.61 -2.42 -2.84
C VAL A 145 -11.34 -3.48 -2.02
N ASN A 146 -12.62 -3.73 -2.31
CA ASN A 146 -13.39 -4.77 -1.63
C ASN A 146 -12.80 -6.16 -1.86
N TYR A 147 -12.31 -6.45 -3.06
CA TYR A 147 -11.67 -7.72 -3.36
C TYR A 147 -10.32 -7.89 -2.64
N ALA A 148 -9.53 -6.82 -2.49
CA ALA A 148 -8.31 -6.85 -1.69
C ALA A 148 -8.60 -7.11 -0.20
N ILE A 149 -9.70 -6.58 0.33
CA ILE A 149 -10.16 -6.87 1.71
C ILE A 149 -10.59 -8.33 1.82
N TRP A 150 -11.31 -8.84 0.83
CA TRP A 150 -11.68 -10.25 0.80
C TRP A 150 -10.43 -11.16 0.77
N LYS A 151 -9.41 -10.83 -0.04
CA LYS A 151 -8.12 -11.55 -0.08
C LYS A 151 -7.41 -11.56 1.28
N ARG A 152 -7.39 -10.42 1.97
CA ARG A 152 -6.88 -10.32 3.34
C ARG A 152 -7.56 -11.30 4.29
N ASP A 153 -8.87 -11.46 4.19
CA ASP A 153 -9.64 -12.28 5.12
C ASP A 153 -9.67 -13.78 4.74
N ASN A 154 -9.44 -14.12 3.47
CA ASN A 154 -9.64 -15.49 2.94
C ASN A 154 -8.39 -16.11 2.29
N SER A 155 -7.28 -15.39 2.16
CA SER A 155 -6.08 -15.87 1.47
C SER A 155 -4.80 -15.44 2.21
N PHE A 156 -4.83 -15.41 3.54
CA PHE A 156 -3.69 -14.98 4.35
C PHE A 156 -2.46 -15.91 4.18
N ASP A 157 -2.67 -17.19 3.88
CA ASP A 157 -1.60 -18.16 3.60
C ASP A 157 -0.83 -17.86 2.30
N SER A 158 -1.41 -17.04 1.41
CA SER A 158 -0.75 -16.60 0.17
C SER A 158 0.17 -15.39 0.39
N ILE A 159 0.27 -14.84 1.59
CA ILE A 159 1.14 -13.69 1.86
C ILE A 159 2.61 -14.10 1.76
N VAL A 160 3.37 -13.41 0.91
CA VAL A 160 4.82 -13.61 0.81
C VAL A 160 5.53 -12.37 1.36
N ASN A 161 6.17 -12.51 2.52
CA ASN A 161 6.86 -11.38 3.17
C ASN A 161 8.26 -11.74 3.71
N SER A 162 8.91 -12.76 3.13
CA SER A 162 10.20 -13.30 3.59
C SER A 162 11.43 -12.49 3.15
N ARG A 163 11.32 -11.63 2.12
CA ARG A 163 12.45 -10.82 1.63
C ARG A 163 13.03 -9.93 2.72
N VAL A 164 14.36 -9.82 2.76
CA VAL A 164 15.06 -8.81 3.56
C VAL A 164 14.61 -7.41 3.08
N ARG A 165 14.36 -6.51 4.04
CA ARG A 165 13.96 -5.13 3.70
C ARG A 165 15.06 -4.39 2.95
N MET A 166 14.65 -3.63 1.95
CA MET A 166 15.51 -2.75 1.18
C MET A 166 16.14 -1.68 2.10
N LYS A 167 17.47 -1.58 2.11
CA LYS A 167 18.19 -0.65 3.00
C LYS A 167 18.44 0.73 2.37
N ARG A 168 18.49 0.81 1.04
CA ARG A 168 18.84 2.01 0.26
C ARG A 168 18.00 2.07 -1.00
N ASN A 169 17.76 3.27 -1.53
CA ASN A 169 17.13 3.43 -2.84
C ASN A 169 18.05 2.86 -3.92
N ILE A 170 17.48 2.27 -4.98
CA ILE A 170 18.25 1.89 -6.17
C ILE A 170 18.42 3.16 -7.00
N LEU A 171 19.67 3.53 -7.26
CA LEU A 171 19.98 4.61 -8.20
C LEU A 171 20.08 3.97 -9.58
N LYS A 172 19.28 4.44 -10.55
CA LYS A 172 19.52 4.10 -11.95
C LYS A 172 20.83 4.77 -12.37
N ARG A 173 21.76 3.95 -12.86
CA ARG A 173 22.99 4.43 -13.52
C ARG A 173 22.66 4.90 -14.92
#